data_AF-A0A3D8J5D2-F1
#
_entry.id   AF-A0A3D8J5D2-F1
#
_cell.length_a   1.000
_cell.length_b   1.000
_cell.length_c   1.000
_cell.angle_alpha   90.00
_cell.angle_beta   90.00
_cell.angle_gamma   90.00
#
_symmetry.space_group_name_H-M   'P 1'
#
loop_
_entity.id
_entity.type
_entity.pdbx_description
1 polymer ?
#
loop_
_entity_poly.entity_id
_entity_poly.type
_entity_poly.pdbx_seq_one_letter_code
_entity_poly.pdbx_strand_id
1 'polypeptide(L)'
;MTRDNEHPKTTSTFSIIEVLFVIFIVGLISIPLLKTLQSLQAQNHRIQAFLVKKSSLFETQLFINKHINLAKIDSIVVTNNTLKYEAFNNLFIPTQSAHFMDISLQTIPQTLQLTNGNLYFNNALLLKDVQTFIVNIQQNQTAKNESILYYKLCLKKANECIEESLFLDNIEIPYQ
;
A
#
# COMPACT_ATOMS: atom_id res chain seq x y z
N MET A 1 25.11 -39.43 66.67
CA MET A 1 25.23 -37.99 66.97
C MET A 1 25.67 -37.29 65.70
N THR A 2 24.72 -36.66 65.03
CA THR A 2 24.91 -35.79 63.86
C THR A 2 25.67 -34.55 64.28
N ARG A 3 26.73 -34.20 63.53
CA ARG A 3 27.28 -32.84 63.51
C ARG A 3 27.37 -32.40 62.06
N ASP A 4 26.56 -31.40 61.77
CA ASP A 4 26.59 -30.54 60.61
C ASP A 4 28.01 -30.00 60.37
N ASN A 5 28.34 -29.79 59.10
CA ASN A 5 28.98 -28.55 58.70
C ASN A 5 28.64 -28.27 57.24
N GLU A 6 27.84 -27.22 57.10
CA GLU A 6 27.37 -26.59 55.88
C GLU A 6 28.46 -26.46 54.81
N HIS A 7 28.07 -26.75 53.58
CA HIS A 7 28.67 -26.08 52.43
C HIS A 7 28.51 -24.56 52.61
N PRO A 8 29.59 -23.76 52.60
CA PRO A 8 29.43 -22.33 52.48
C PRO A 8 28.81 -22.04 51.11
N LYS A 9 27.53 -21.64 51.11
CA LYS A 9 26.92 -20.96 49.96
C LYS A 9 27.77 -19.72 49.68
N THR A 10 28.48 -19.72 48.57
CA THR A 10 29.12 -18.53 48.02
C THR A 10 28.04 -17.54 47.61
N THR A 11 27.65 -16.67 48.54
CA THR A 11 26.91 -15.45 48.20
C THR A 11 27.87 -14.53 47.46
N SER A 12 27.87 -14.58 46.12
CA SER A 12 28.65 -13.69 45.27
C SER A 12 28.19 -12.26 45.54
N THR A 13 28.97 -11.52 46.32
CA THR A 13 28.74 -10.11 46.58
C THR A 13 29.28 -9.36 45.36
N PHE A 14 28.40 -8.78 44.55
CA PHE A 14 28.80 -7.97 43.40
C PHE A 14 29.74 -6.86 43.85
N SER A 15 30.86 -6.70 43.15
CA SER A 15 31.80 -5.60 43.45
C SER A 15 31.13 -4.27 43.10
N ILE A 16 31.36 -3.23 43.93
CA ILE A 16 30.87 -1.86 43.65
C ILE A 16 31.34 -1.41 42.25
N ILE A 17 32.52 -1.86 41.81
CA ILE A 17 33.06 -1.58 40.48
C ILE A 17 32.23 -2.25 39.38
N GLU A 18 31.79 -3.50 39.58
CA GLU A 18 30.92 -4.20 38.62
C GLU A 18 29.56 -3.51 38.51
N VAL A 19 28.99 -3.06 39.63
CA VAL A 19 27.72 -2.32 39.63
C VAL A 19 27.86 -1.00 38.86
N LEU A 20 28.94 -0.26 39.07
CA LEU A 20 29.21 0.98 38.32
C LEU A 20 29.42 0.72 36.82
N PHE A 21 30.07 -0.38 36.46
CA PHE A 21 30.29 -0.76 35.06
C PHE A 21 28.97 -1.13 34.37
N VAL A 22 28.09 -1.86 35.05
CA VAL A 22 26.74 -2.19 34.54
C VAL A 22 25.91 -0.92 34.35
N ILE A 23 25.93 0.02 35.29
CA ILE A 23 25.22 1.31 35.16
C ILE A 23 25.75 2.10 33.96
N PHE A 24 27.06 2.12 33.75
CA PHE A 24 27.68 2.80 32.62
C PHE A 24 27.27 2.17 31.27
N ILE A 25 27.30 0.84 31.17
CA ILE A 25 26.88 0.11 29.97
C ILE A 25 25.38 0.35 29.69
N VAL A 26 24.53 0.26 30.72
CA VAL A 26 23.09 0.51 30.58
C VAL A 26 22.86 1.95 30.11
N GLY A 27 23.57 2.93 30.68
CA GLY A 27 23.50 4.33 30.24
C GLY A 27 23.87 4.51 28.77
N LEU A 28 24.97 3.91 28.33
CA LEU A 28 25.42 3.97 26.93
C LEU A 28 24.43 3.34 25.94
N ILE A 29 23.73 2.27 26.34
CA ILE A 29 22.75 1.58 25.48
C ILE A 29 21.40 2.29 25.51
N SER A 30 20.98 2.83 26.66
CA SER A 30 19.65 3.43 26.86
C SER A 30 19.44 4.70 26.03
N ILE A 31 20.46 5.56 25.94
CA ILE A 31 20.39 6.85 25.24
C ILE A 31 20.12 6.70 23.73
N PRO A 32 20.87 5.87 22.96
CA PRO A 32 20.57 5.65 21.55
C PRO A 32 19.24 4.92 21.34
N LEU A 33 18.85 4.00 22.23
CA LEU A 33 17.54 3.34 22.18
C LEU A 33 16.39 4.36 22.32
N LEU A 34 16.47 5.26 23.30
CA LEU A 34 15.50 6.35 23.51
C LEU A 34 15.38 7.25 22.28
N LYS A 35 16.51 7.66 21.67
CA LYS A 35 16.51 8.45 20.43
C LYS A 35 15.84 7.71 19.28
N THR A 36 16.05 6.40 19.18
CA THR A 36 15.47 5.56 18.14
C THR A 36 13.96 5.42 18.32
N LEU A 37 13.51 5.18 19.56
CA LEU A 37 12.09 5.13 19.92
C LEU A 37 11.38 6.46 19.67
N GLN A 38 12.00 7.59 20.03
CA GLN A 38 11.46 8.92 19.75
C GLN A 38 11.36 9.19 18.24
N SER A 39 12.36 8.78 17.46
CA SER A 39 12.31 8.87 15.99
C SER A 39 11.18 8.03 15.40
N LEU A 40 10.99 6.79 15.89
CA LEU A 40 9.90 5.91 15.46
C LEU A 40 8.53 6.48 15.83
N GLN A 41 8.36 7.03 17.03
CA GLN A 41 7.12 7.70 17.45
C GLN A 41 6.84 8.94 16.60
N ALA A 42 7.86 9.75 16.31
CA ALA A 42 7.72 10.93 15.45
C ALA A 42 7.33 10.54 14.02
N GLN A 43 7.89 9.45 13.48
CA GLN A 43 7.50 8.91 12.18
C GLN A 43 6.04 8.42 12.20
N ASN A 44 5.65 7.69 13.23
CA ASN A 44 4.28 7.19 13.37
C ASN A 44 3.27 8.34 13.46
N HIS A 45 3.56 9.38 14.25
CA HIS A 45 2.73 10.58 14.30
C HIS A 45 2.64 11.31 12.97
N ARG A 46 3.73 11.37 12.20
CA ARG A 46 3.74 11.97 10.85
C ARG A 46 2.90 11.16 9.88
N ILE A 47 2.99 9.83 9.92
CA ILE A 47 2.18 8.93 9.10
C ILE A 47 0.71 9.06 9.47
N GLN A 48 0.37 9.09 10.75
CA GLN A 48 -1.00 9.32 11.21
C GLN A 48 -1.52 10.70 10.79
N ALA A 49 -0.73 11.76 10.94
CA ALA A 49 -1.12 13.10 10.50
C ALA A 49 -1.28 13.18 8.97
N PHE A 50 -0.45 12.45 8.21
CA PHE A 50 -0.60 12.29 6.76
C PHE A 50 -1.89 11.54 6.41
N LEU A 51 -2.16 10.39 7.04
CA LEU A 51 -3.39 9.63 6.81
C LEU A 51 -4.63 10.46 7.18
N VAL A 52 -4.62 11.20 8.29
CA VAL A 52 -5.77 12.03 8.69
C VAL A 52 -6.01 13.20 7.74
N LYS A 53 -4.96 13.82 7.19
CA LYS A 53 -5.10 14.97 6.27
C LYS A 53 -5.30 14.56 4.81
N LYS A 54 -4.83 13.39 4.40
CA LYS A 54 -4.74 12.96 2.99
C LYS A 54 -5.47 11.65 2.69
N SER A 55 -6.18 11.08 3.67
CA SER A 55 -6.85 9.76 3.61
C SER A 55 -7.64 9.59 2.32
N SER A 56 -8.50 10.56 1.98
CA SER A 56 -9.41 10.40 0.84
C SER A 56 -8.68 10.29 -0.50
N LEU A 57 -7.59 11.03 -0.70
CA LEU A 57 -6.83 10.99 -1.95
C LEU A 57 -6.05 9.68 -2.08
N PHE A 58 -5.46 9.21 -0.98
CA PHE A 58 -4.72 7.96 -0.93
C PHE A 58 -5.63 6.73 -1.02
N GLU A 59 -6.77 6.75 -0.33
CA GLU A 59 -7.81 5.72 -0.46
C GLU A 59 -8.35 5.64 -1.88
N THR A 60 -8.52 6.80 -2.53
CA THR A 60 -8.92 6.86 -3.94
C THR A 60 -7.86 6.25 -4.85
N GLN A 61 -6.58 6.55 -4.63
CA GLN A 61 -5.46 5.93 -5.37
C GLN A 61 -5.44 4.41 -5.20
N LEU A 62 -5.53 3.91 -3.96
CA LEU A 62 -5.58 2.47 -3.68
C LEU A 62 -6.78 1.81 -4.36
N PHE A 63 -7.94 2.46 -4.32
CA PHE A 63 -9.14 1.99 -4.99
C PHE A 63 -8.92 1.88 -6.50
N ILE A 64 -8.41 2.94 -7.13
CA ILE A 64 -8.11 2.97 -8.58
C ILE A 64 -7.12 1.86 -8.95
N ASN A 65 -6.00 1.75 -8.23
CA ASN A 65 -4.97 0.73 -8.50
C ASN A 65 -5.55 -0.69 -8.41
N LYS A 66 -6.33 -0.97 -7.35
CA LYS A 66 -6.97 -2.27 -7.18
C LYS A 66 -7.93 -2.60 -8.33
N HIS A 67 -8.73 -1.64 -8.78
CA HIS A 67 -9.70 -1.87 -9.84
C HIS A 67 -9.07 -1.96 -11.23
N ILE A 68 -8.01 -1.19 -11.52
CA ILE A 68 -7.28 -1.29 -12.79
C ILE A 68 -6.52 -2.61 -12.90
N ASN A 69 -6.04 -3.19 -11.79
CA ASN A 69 -5.43 -4.52 -11.80
C ASN A 69 -6.39 -5.64 -12.26
N LEU A 70 -7.71 -5.40 -12.22
CA LEU A 70 -8.72 -6.34 -12.73
C LEU A 70 -9.15 -6.02 -14.17
N ALA A 71 -8.57 -4.99 -14.79
CA ALA A 71 -8.95 -4.54 -16.11
C ALA A 71 -8.47 -5.53 -17.18
N LYS A 72 -9.34 -5.79 -18.16
CA LYS A 72 -8.98 -6.41 -19.42
C LYS A 72 -8.25 -5.35 -20.26
N ILE A 73 -6.95 -5.52 -20.46
CA ILE A 73 -6.07 -4.44 -20.96
C ILE A 73 -6.46 -3.93 -22.35
N ASP A 74 -6.86 -4.83 -23.25
CA ASP A 74 -7.31 -4.50 -24.61
C ASP A 74 -8.62 -3.69 -24.65
N SER A 75 -9.35 -3.62 -23.52
CA SER A 75 -10.59 -2.84 -23.40
C SER A 75 -10.38 -1.42 -22.88
N ILE A 76 -9.17 -1.06 -22.45
CA ILE A 76 -8.91 0.22 -21.82
C ILE A 76 -9.03 1.35 -22.86
N VAL A 77 -9.98 2.25 -22.63
CA VAL A 77 -10.22 3.45 -23.44
C VAL A 77 -10.02 4.67 -22.58
N VAL A 78 -9.03 5.48 -22.95
CA VAL A 78 -8.73 6.76 -22.30
C VAL A 78 -9.27 7.89 -23.18
N THR A 79 -10.07 8.76 -22.58
CA THR A 79 -10.56 9.99 -23.19
C THR A 79 -10.36 11.15 -22.22
N ASN A 80 -10.58 12.39 -22.66
CA ASN A 80 -10.40 13.55 -21.80
C ASN A 80 -11.19 13.39 -20.48
N ASN A 81 -10.46 13.35 -19.36
CA ASN A 81 -10.99 13.23 -18.01
C ASN A 81 -11.76 11.92 -17.71
N THR A 82 -11.66 10.90 -18.57
CA THR A 82 -12.41 9.65 -18.42
C THR A 82 -11.56 8.43 -18.79
N LEU A 83 -11.57 7.43 -17.94
CA LEU A 83 -10.98 6.11 -18.14
C LEU A 83 -12.10 5.06 -18.12
N LYS A 84 -12.27 4.33 -19.22
CA LYS A 84 -13.25 3.24 -19.36
C LYS A 84 -12.53 1.93 -19.63
N TYR A 85 -13.02 0.83 -19.08
CA TYR A 85 -12.46 -0.50 -19.31
C TYR A 85 -13.46 -1.58 -18.88
N GLU A 86 -13.30 -2.77 -19.39
CA GLU A 86 -13.96 -3.99 -18.92
C GLU A 86 -13.12 -4.59 -17.79
N ALA A 87 -13.74 -4.93 -16.66
CA ALA A 87 -13.06 -5.58 -15.54
C ALA A 87 -13.60 -6.99 -15.31
N PHE A 88 -12.73 -7.93 -14.96
CA PHE A 88 -13.16 -9.30 -14.61
C PHE A 88 -13.95 -9.29 -13.31
N ASN A 89 -15.17 -9.84 -13.34
CA ASN A 89 -16.06 -9.86 -12.18
C ASN A 89 -15.53 -10.78 -11.07
N ASN A 90 -14.95 -11.93 -11.45
CA ASN A 90 -14.29 -12.88 -10.56
C ASN A 90 -13.19 -13.61 -11.33
N LEU A 91 -11.92 -13.47 -10.93
CA LEU A 91 -10.82 -14.25 -11.53
C LEU A 91 -10.91 -15.75 -11.16
N PHE A 92 -11.65 -16.11 -10.12
CA PHE A 92 -11.84 -17.49 -9.69
C PHE A 92 -13.32 -17.77 -9.42
N ILE A 93 -13.84 -18.89 -9.94
CA ILE A 93 -15.23 -19.29 -9.70
C ILE A 93 -15.35 -19.88 -8.28
N PRO A 94 -16.32 -19.43 -7.46
CA PRO A 94 -16.52 -19.99 -6.13
C PRO A 94 -16.83 -21.49 -6.18
N THR A 95 -16.28 -22.21 -5.21
CA THR A 95 -16.01 -23.65 -5.18
C THR A 95 -17.20 -24.60 -5.20
N GLN A 96 -18.44 -24.12 -5.19
CA GLN A 96 -19.61 -25.00 -5.06
C GLN A 96 -19.92 -25.83 -6.32
N SER A 97 -19.36 -25.45 -7.48
CA SER A 97 -19.56 -26.15 -8.76
C SER A 97 -18.38 -26.04 -9.73
N ALA A 98 -17.21 -25.60 -9.27
CA ALA A 98 -16.07 -25.23 -10.12
C ALA A 98 -14.97 -26.31 -10.11
N HIS A 99 -14.30 -26.50 -11.25
CA HIS A 99 -13.08 -27.28 -11.31
C HIS A 99 -11.90 -26.54 -10.63
N PHE A 100 -10.80 -27.25 -10.35
CA PHE A 100 -9.58 -26.63 -9.81
C PHE A 100 -9.07 -25.56 -10.78
N MET A 101 -8.94 -24.31 -10.30
CA MET A 101 -8.57 -23.13 -11.10
C MET A 101 -9.56 -22.77 -12.22
N ASP A 102 -10.87 -22.94 -11.99
CA ASP A 102 -11.86 -22.42 -12.91
C ASP A 102 -11.92 -20.88 -12.86
N ILE A 103 -11.76 -20.23 -14.02
CA ILE A 103 -11.64 -18.78 -14.17
C ILE A 103 -12.88 -18.27 -14.88
N SER A 104 -13.58 -17.30 -14.27
CA SER A 104 -14.66 -16.62 -14.99
C SER A 104 -14.08 -15.53 -15.88
N LEU A 105 -14.25 -15.67 -17.19
CA LEU A 105 -13.93 -14.64 -18.17
C LEU A 105 -15.04 -13.57 -18.30
N GLN A 106 -16.04 -13.60 -17.42
CA GLN A 106 -17.10 -12.59 -17.41
C GLN A 106 -16.53 -11.23 -17.00
N THR A 107 -16.79 -10.25 -17.85
CA THR A 107 -16.36 -8.88 -17.65
C THR A 107 -17.55 -7.96 -17.40
N ILE A 108 -17.29 -6.88 -16.68
CA ILE A 108 -18.27 -5.82 -16.39
C ILE A 108 -17.67 -4.45 -16.73
N PRO A 109 -18.43 -3.56 -17.37
CA PRO A 109 -17.93 -2.26 -17.77
C PRO A 109 -17.68 -1.39 -16.54
N GLN A 110 -16.51 -0.78 -16.49
CA GLN A 110 -16.07 0.16 -15.47
C GLN A 110 -15.80 1.52 -16.10
N THR A 111 -16.08 2.59 -15.36
CA THR A 111 -15.81 3.97 -15.80
C THR A 111 -15.38 4.84 -14.63
N LEU A 112 -14.18 5.42 -14.75
CA LEU A 112 -13.68 6.52 -13.92
C LEU A 112 -13.85 7.82 -14.69
N GLN A 113 -14.61 8.78 -14.16
CA GLN A 113 -14.89 10.03 -14.86
C GLN A 113 -14.83 11.22 -13.92
N LEU A 114 -14.09 12.26 -14.30
CA LEU A 114 -14.12 13.56 -13.63
C LEU A 114 -15.21 14.44 -14.26
N THR A 115 -16.22 14.77 -13.46
CA THR A 115 -17.34 15.64 -13.86
C THR A 115 -17.59 16.69 -12.78
N ASN A 116 -17.69 17.96 -13.16
CA ASN A 116 -17.99 19.09 -12.25
C ASN A 116 -17.05 19.18 -11.03
N GLY A 117 -15.77 18.79 -11.20
CA GLY A 117 -14.79 18.80 -10.12
C GLY A 117 -14.95 17.66 -9.10
N ASN A 118 -15.67 16.60 -9.45
CA ASN A 118 -15.79 15.39 -8.66
C ASN A 118 -15.42 14.17 -9.52
N LEU A 119 -14.66 13.24 -8.96
CA LEU A 119 -14.32 11.97 -9.59
C LEU A 119 -15.40 10.93 -9.25
N TYR A 120 -15.93 10.27 -10.27
CA TYR A 120 -16.92 9.21 -10.14
C TYR A 120 -16.37 7.89 -10.64
N PHE A 121 -16.76 6.80 -9.98
CA PHE A 121 -16.57 5.43 -10.42
C PHE A 121 -17.95 4.81 -10.67
N ASN A 122 -18.26 4.43 -11.91
CA ASN A 122 -19.58 3.91 -12.31
C ASN A 122 -20.75 4.77 -11.80
N ASN A 123 -20.64 6.10 -11.95
CA ASN A 123 -21.58 7.10 -11.44
C ASN A 123 -21.66 7.23 -9.91
N ALA A 124 -20.94 6.42 -9.13
CA ALA A 124 -20.79 6.62 -7.69
C ALA A 124 -19.67 7.62 -7.40
N LEU A 125 -19.92 8.54 -6.46
CA LEU A 125 -18.94 9.56 -6.09
C LEU A 125 -17.75 8.92 -5.38
N LEU A 126 -16.56 9.04 -5.97
CA LEU A 126 -15.32 8.49 -5.44
C LEU A 126 -14.51 9.57 -4.69
N LEU A 127 -14.37 10.77 -5.27
CA LEU A 127 -13.60 11.85 -4.66
C LEU A 127 -14.18 13.23 -5.00
N LYS A 128 -14.30 14.09 -3.99
CA LYS A 128 -14.76 15.48 -4.13
C LYS A 128 -13.60 16.44 -4.35
N ASP A 129 -13.93 17.64 -4.84
CA ASP A 129 -12.98 18.77 -4.95
C ASP A 129 -11.74 18.43 -5.80
N VAL A 130 -11.91 17.62 -6.84
CA VAL A 130 -10.87 17.25 -7.79
C VAL A 130 -10.66 18.39 -8.79
N GLN A 131 -9.42 18.84 -8.90
CA GLN A 131 -9.01 19.84 -9.88
C GLN A 131 -8.68 19.18 -11.23
N THR A 132 -7.95 18.08 -11.17
CA THR A 132 -7.36 17.44 -12.34
C THR A 132 -7.41 15.93 -12.19
N PHE A 133 -7.84 15.25 -13.25
CA PHE A 133 -7.71 13.80 -13.43
C PHE A 133 -7.22 13.56 -14.86
N ILE A 134 -5.94 13.28 -15.00
CA ILE A 134 -5.29 12.99 -16.27
C ILE A 134 -4.96 11.50 -16.29
N VAL A 135 -5.26 10.84 -17.40
CA VAL A 135 -4.86 9.46 -17.65
C VAL A 135 -4.20 9.42 -19.02
N ASN A 136 -3.12 8.66 -19.16
CA ASN A 136 -2.44 8.44 -20.43
C ASN A 136 -1.88 7.02 -20.48
N ILE A 137 -1.74 6.46 -21.68
CA ILE A 137 -1.06 5.20 -21.91
C ILE A 137 0.21 5.49 -22.69
N GLN A 138 1.34 5.11 -22.13
CA GLN A 138 2.64 5.19 -22.80
C GLN A 138 3.07 3.78 -23.20
N GLN A 139 3.46 3.59 -24.46
CA GLN A 139 4.10 2.35 -24.90
C GLN A 139 5.59 2.43 -24.59
N ASN A 140 6.13 1.38 -23.95
CA ASN A 140 7.55 1.25 -23.74
C ASN A 140 8.24 0.99 -25.09
N GLN A 141 9.11 1.90 -25.53
CA GLN A 141 9.81 1.78 -26.81
C GLN A 141 10.84 0.63 -26.83
N THR A 142 11.26 0.15 -25.66
CA THR A 142 12.31 -0.87 -25.51
C THR A 142 11.75 -2.29 -25.40
N ALA A 143 10.55 -2.45 -24.84
CA ALA A 143 9.84 -3.72 -24.72
C ALA A 143 8.51 -3.63 -25.49
N LYS A 144 8.46 -4.19 -26.70
CA LYS A 144 7.38 -4.00 -27.69
C LYS A 144 5.96 -4.37 -27.23
N ASN A 145 5.77 -4.95 -26.04
CA ASN A 145 4.49 -5.41 -25.52
C ASN A 145 4.13 -4.83 -24.14
N GLU A 146 4.93 -3.92 -23.57
CA GLU A 146 4.64 -3.31 -22.27
C GLU A 146 3.95 -1.96 -22.46
N SER A 147 2.69 -1.87 -22.06
CA SER A 147 1.96 -0.61 -21.98
C SER A 147 1.93 -0.14 -20.53
N ILE A 148 2.19 1.15 -20.29
CA ILE A 148 2.15 1.74 -18.95
C ILE A 148 0.99 2.72 -18.90
N LEU A 149 0.04 2.50 -18.00
CA LEU A 149 -1.02 3.44 -17.68
C LEU A 149 -0.52 4.42 -16.62
N TYR A 150 -0.37 5.67 -17.01
CA TYR A 150 -0.08 6.77 -16.11
C TYR A 150 -1.37 7.48 -15.74
N TYR A 151 -1.56 7.81 -14.47
CA TYR A 151 -2.59 8.75 -14.07
C TYR A 151 -2.11 9.76 -13.03
N LYS A 152 -2.72 10.95 -13.07
CA LYS A 152 -2.50 12.04 -12.14
C LYS A 152 -3.83 12.54 -11.60
N LEU A 153 -3.94 12.61 -10.28
CA LEU A 153 -5.12 13.05 -9.56
C LEU A 153 -4.77 14.17 -8.59
N CYS A 154 -5.39 15.35 -8.73
CA CYS A 154 -5.09 16.52 -7.89
C CYS A 154 -6.34 17.09 -7.23
N LEU A 155 -6.22 17.52 -5.97
CA LEU A 155 -7.27 18.22 -5.21
C LEU A 155 -7.14 19.75 -5.29
N LYS A 156 -8.27 20.44 -5.43
CA LYS A 156 -8.36 21.91 -5.51
C LYS A 156 -7.82 22.62 -4.26
N LYS A 157 -8.13 22.10 -3.07
CA LYS A 157 -7.91 22.81 -1.80
C LYS A 157 -6.47 22.84 -1.33
N ALA A 158 -5.61 21.98 -1.86
CA ALA A 158 -4.30 21.77 -1.26
C ALA A 158 -3.15 21.66 -2.27
N ASN A 159 -3.41 21.78 -3.58
CA ASN A 159 -2.41 21.51 -4.63
C ASN A 159 -1.75 20.12 -4.47
N GLU A 160 -2.46 19.22 -3.81
CA GLU A 160 -1.99 17.88 -3.52
C GLU A 160 -2.31 17.01 -4.71
N CYS A 161 -1.27 16.42 -5.29
CA CYS A 161 -1.39 15.52 -6.42
C CYS A 161 -0.82 14.15 -6.06
N ILE A 162 -1.43 13.13 -6.60
CA ILE A 162 -0.88 11.78 -6.67
C ILE A 162 -0.68 11.46 -8.14
N GLU A 163 0.48 10.89 -8.43
CA GLU A 163 0.88 10.44 -9.76
C GLU A 163 1.28 8.99 -9.63
N GLU A 164 0.76 8.16 -10.52
CA GLU A 164 0.98 6.72 -10.49
C GLU A 164 1.16 6.16 -11.89
N SER A 165 1.94 5.09 -11.96
CA SER A 165 2.23 4.33 -13.18
C SER A 165 1.94 2.86 -12.93
N LEU A 166 1.03 2.30 -13.71
CA LEU A 166 0.63 0.90 -13.63
C LEU A 166 1.08 0.18 -14.90
N PHE A 167 1.80 -0.93 -14.73
CA PHE A 167 2.13 -1.82 -15.83
C PHE A 167 0.86 -2.54 -16.29
N LEU A 168 0.60 -2.48 -17.59
CA LEU A 168 -0.47 -3.21 -18.25
C LEU A 168 0.16 -4.43 -18.94
N ASP A 169 0.29 -5.52 -18.18
CA ASP A 169 0.80 -6.79 -18.72
C ASP A 169 -0.35 -7.67 -19.21
N ASN A 170 -0.37 -7.96 -20.51
CA ASN A 170 -1.31 -8.92 -21.06
C ASN A 170 -1.02 -10.31 -20.46
N ILE A 171 -1.90 -10.78 -19.58
CA ILE A 171 -1.89 -12.17 -19.14
C ILE A 171 -2.48 -12.99 -20.28
N GLU A 172 -1.62 -13.44 -21.19
CA GLU A 172 -1.97 -14.49 -22.15
C GLU A 172 -2.09 -15.80 -21.36
N ILE A 173 -3.31 -16.32 -21.20
CA ILE A 173 -3.54 -17.68 -20.72
C ILE A 173 -3.59 -18.57 -21.97
N PRO A 174 -2.50 -19.26 -22.34
CA PRO A 174 -2.54 -20.19 -23.45
C PRO A 174 -3.46 -21.36 -23.08
N TYR A 175 -4.58 -21.50 -23.79
CA TYR A 175 -5.36 -22.73 -23.77
C TYR A 175 -4.65 -23.77 -24.64
N GLN A 176 -4.26 -24.89 -24.04
CA GLN A 176 -3.86 -26.13 -24.74
C GLN A 176 -5.03 -27.09 -24.82
#